data_AF-A0A972S1D2-F1
#
_entry.id   AF-A0A972S1D2-F1
#
_cell.length_a   1.000
_cell.length_b   1.000
_cell.length_c   1.000
_cell.angle_alpha   90.00
_cell.angle_beta   90.00
_cell.angle_gamma   90.00
#
_symmetry.space_group_name_H-M   'P 1'
#
loop_
_entity.id
_entity.type
_entity.pdbx_description
1 polymer ?
#
loop_
_entity_poly.entity_id
_entity_poly.type
_entity_poly.pdbx_seq_one_letter_code
_entity_poly.pdbx_strand_id
1 'polypeptide(L)'
;MQRGRVFTLFVLFIALFLPLIAVWIETKSSYNHSLTSLALQGISRSYDLAIERSRPAKEGQIFTLSNTIPMIDDSGKRRDFTFEVTIDMEAITFNLPMTLALLIAIVAIFGAKRWEIVAYGLGLLLMLHLISIALFILCTLTQISKANPYLAFYLGRHYLADGFLCALKDFLINYAARFEPFLIALYAWVAIRRHQRSRG
;
A
#
# COMPACT_ATOMS: atom_id res chain seq x y z
N MET A 1 9.52 -21.46 31.77
CA MET A 1 8.22 -21.21 31.10
C MET A 1 8.30 -20.45 29.77
N GLN A 2 9.31 -19.61 29.48
CA GLN A 2 9.34 -18.83 28.22
C GLN A 2 9.65 -19.65 26.95
N ARG A 3 10.54 -20.66 27.00
CA ARG A 3 10.89 -21.49 25.83
C ARG A 3 9.68 -22.21 25.20
N GLY A 4 8.79 -22.76 26.03
CA GLY A 4 7.58 -23.43 25.56
C GLY A 4 6.65 -22.49 24.78
N ARG A 5 6.48 -21.25 25.26
CA ARG A 5 5.62 -20.26 24.59
C ARG A 5 6.17 -19.79 23.24
N VAL A 6 7.49 -19.68 23.11
CA VAL A 6 8.13 -19.33 21.82
C VAL A 6 7.94 -20.45 20.80
N PHE A 7 8.12 -21.72 21.23
CA PHE A 7 7.86 -22.85 20.35
C PHE A 7 6.38 -22.93 19.94
N THR A 8 5.44 -22.75 20.88
CA THR A 8 4.01 -22.71 20.57
C THR A 8 3.66 -21.57 19.60
N LEU A 9 4.27 -20.38 19.77
CA LEU A 9 4.10 -19.27 18.83
C LEU A 9 4.54 -19.68 17.41
N PHE A 10 5.72 -20.30 17.28
CA PHE A 10 6.25 -20.73 15.99
C PHE A 10 5.32 -21.76 15.32
N VAL A 11 4.86 -22.77 16.06
CA VAL A 11 3.93 -23.78 15.54
C VAL A 11 2.61 -23.14 15.11
N LEU A 12 2.05 -22.24 15.93
CA LEU A 12 0.81 -21.54 15.61
C LEU A 12 0.98 -20.62 14.38
N PHE A 13 2.11 -19.94 14.25
CA PHE A 13 2.43 -19.13 13.08
C PHE A 13 2.40 -19.98 11.80
N ILE A 14 3.09 -21.12 11.77
CA ILE A 14 3.10 -22.01 10.60
C ILE A 14 1.68 -22.52 10.29
N ALA A 15 0.94 -22.94 11.32
CA ALA A 15 -0.42 -23.45 11.16
C ALA A 15 -1.38 -22.40 10.58
N LEU A 16 -1.19 -21.11 10.88
CA LEU A 16 -1.98 -20.01 10.33
C LEU A 16 -1.48 -19.56 8.96
N PHE A 17 -0.17 -19.58 8.72
CA PHE A 17 0.44 -19.06 7.50
C PHE A 17 0.03 -19.86 6.26
N LEU A 18 0.02 -21.20 6.36
CA LEU A 18 -0.36 -22.07 5.24
C LEU A 18 -1.77 -21.79 4.67
N PRO A 19 -2.85 -21.78 5.48
CA PRO A 19 -4.17 -21.44 4.97
C PRO A 19 -4.27 -19.97 4.52
N LEU A 20 -3.57 -19.05 5.18
CA LEU A 20 -3.56 -17.63 4.77
C LEU A 20 -2.91 -17.42 3.40
N ILE A 21 -1.84 -18.15 3.07
CA ILE A 21 -1.27 -18.11 1.71
C ILE A 21 -2.28 -18.59 0.69
N ALA A 22 -2.96 -19.71 0.95
CA ALA A 22 -3.94 -20.26 0.01
C ALA A 22 -5.07 -19.25 -0.26
N VAL A 23 -5.63 -18.65 0.80
CA VAL A 23 -6.64 -17.59 0.68
C VAL A 23 -6.09 -16.36 -0.05
N TRP A 24 -4.84 -15.98 0.21
CA TRP A 24 -4.20 -14.84 -0.43
C TRP A 24 -4.00 -15.02 -1.92
N ILE A 25 -3.62 -16.21 -2.39
CA ILE A 25 -3.46 -16.48 -3.84
C ILE A 25 -4.75 -16.17 -4.60
N GLU A 26 -5.90 -16.53 -4.03
CA GLU A 26 -7.22 -16.28 -4.62
C GLU A 26 -7.65 -14.81 -4.51
N THR A 27 -7.33 -14.16 -3.39
CA THR A 27 -7.85 -12.81 -3.06
C THR A 27 -6.91 -11.67 -3.44
N LYS A 28 -5.63 -11.94 -3.72
CA LYS A 28 -4.59 -10.90 -3.96
C LYS A 28 -4.95 -9.93 -5.07
N SER A 29 -5.53 -10.44 -6.16
CA SER A 29 -5.88 -9.62 -7.33
C SER A 29 -6.96 -8.60 -6.99
N SER A 30 -8.00 -9.02 -6.27
CA SER A 30 -9.09 -8.15 -5.82
C SER A 30 -8.61 -7.14 -4.78
N TYR A 31 -7.77 -7.57 -3.83
CA TYR A 31 -7.17 -6.69 -2.83
C TYR A 31 -6.32 -5.59 -3.47
N ASN A 32 -5.40 -5.98 -4.37
CA ASN A 32 -4.52 -5.07 -5.08
C ASN A 32 -5.31 -4.10 -5.97
N HIS A 33 -6.34 -4.56 -6.67
CA HIS A 33 -7.24 -3.71 -7.45
C HIS A 33 -7.92 -2.65 -6.58
N SER A 34 -8.47 -3.08 -5.45
CA SER A 34 -9.26 -2.21 -4.56
C SER A 34 -8.39 -1.13 -3.94
N LEU A 35 -7.21 -1.49 -3.45
CA LEU A 35 -6.26 -0.52 -2.89
C LEU A 35 -5.76 0.47 -3.94
N THR A 36 -5.38 -0.02 -5.12
CA THR A 36 -4.89 0.85 -6.18
C THR A 36 -5.98 1.81 -6.64
N SER A 37 -7.19 1.32 -6.84
CA SER A 37 -8.35 2.15 -7.19
C SER A 37 -8.63 3.20 -6.12
N LEU A 38 -8.58 2.84 -4.84
CA LEU A 38 -8.81 3.79 -3.74
C LEU A 38 -7.73 4.88 -3.70
N ALA A 39 -6.46 4.50 -3.76
CA ALA A 39 -5.34 5.44 -3.77
C ALA A 39 -5.37 6.34 -5.01
N LEU A 40 -5.64 5.75 -6.18
CA LEU A 40 -5.73 6.47 -7.44
C LEU A 40 -6.91 7.43 -7.47
N GLN A 41 -8.08 7.07 -6.94
CA GLN A 41 -9.20 8.02 -6.79
C GLN A 41 -8.82 9.22 -5.92
N GLY A 42 -8.08 9.00 -4.82
CA GLY A 42 -7.59 10.08 -3.97
C GLY A 42 -6.62 11.01 -4.70
N ILE A 43 -5.68 10.44 -5.43
CA ILE A 43 -4.71 11.21 -6.24
C ILE A 43 -5.41 11.92 -7.38
N SER A 44 -6.23 11.23 -8.17
CA SER A 44 -6.94 11.81 -9.30
C SER A 44 -7.78 13.02 -8.89
N ARG A 45 -8.47 12.97 -7.74
CA ARG A 45 -9.17 14.14 -7.18
C ARG A 45 -8.25 15.30 -6.80
N SER A 46 -7.04 15.01 -6.35
CA SER A 46 -6.08 16.03 -5.90
C SER A 46 -5.36 16.72 -7.07
N TYR A 47 -5.31 16.08 -8.23
CA TYR A 47 -4.61 16.55 -9.44
C TYR A 47 -5.55 16.79 -10.62
N ASP A 48 -6.86 16.94 -10.37
CA ASP A 48 -7.89 17.18 -11.39
C ASP A 48 -7.82 16.18 -12.56
N LEU A 49 -7.63 14.89 -12.26
CA LEU A 49 -7.62 13.79 -13.23
C LEU A 49 -8.92 12.97 -13.11
N ALA A 50 -9.38 12.43 -14.24
CA ALA A 50 -10.45 11.45 -14.30
C ALA A 50 -9.87 10.07 -14.62
N ILE A 51 -10.43 9.04 -13.97
CA ILE A 51 -10.11 7.63 -14.27
C ILE A 51 -11.11 7.17 -15.33
N GLU A 52 -10.64 6.94 -16.55
CA GLU A 52 -11.48 6.56 -17.69
C GLU A 52 -11.74 5.05 -17.70
N ARG A 53 -10.67 4.26 -17.57
CA ARG A 53 -10.72 2.79 -17.65
C ARG A 53 -9.64 2.18 -16.78
N SER A 54 -9.90 0.98 -16.27
CA SER A 54 -8.90 0.12 -15.64
C SER A 54 -8.92 -1.25 -16.31
N ARG A 55 -7.74 -1.80 -16.62
CA ARG A 55 -7.61 -3.16 -17.15
C ARG A 55 -6.46 -3.92 -16.48
N PRO A 56 -6.56 -5.25 -16.33
CA PRO A 56 -5.46 -6.06 -15.84
C PRO A 56 -4.28 -6.03 -16.83
N ALA A 57 -3.06 -6.11 -16.31
CA ALA A 57 -1.84 -6.30 -17.08
C ALA A 57 -1.08 -7.53 -16.58
N LYS A 58 -0.02 -7.95 -17.29
CA LYS A 58 0.82 -9.08 -16.85
C LYS A 58 1.45 -8.81 -15.47
N GLU A 59 1.89 -7.59 -15.23
CA GLU A 59 2.57 -7.16 -14.00
C GLU A 59 1.82 -5.98 -13.37
N GLY A 60 0.63 -6.28 -12.83
CA GLY A 60 -0.20 -5.31 -12.11
C GLY A 60 -1.42 -4.83 -12.89
N GLN A 61 -1.71 -3.54 -12.83
CA GLN A 61 -2.90 -2.94 -13.44
C GLN A 61 -2.58 -1.68 -14.23
N ILE A 62 -3.25 -1.52 -15.37
CA ILE A 62 -3.18 -0.33 -16.20
C ILE A 62 -4.43 0.51 -15.96
N PHE A 63 -4.22 1.78 -15.64
CA PHE A 63 -5.26 2.79 -15.52
C PHE A 63 -5.09 3.83 -16.61
N THR A 64 -6.16 4.10 -17.35
CA THR A 64 -6.22 5.20 -18.29
C THR A 64 -6.75 6.43 -17.57
N LEU A 65 -5.97 7.51 -17.59
CA LEU A 65 -6.26 8.77 -16.93
C LEU A 65 -6.40 9.88 -17.97
N SER A 66 -7.30 10.82 -17.72
CA SER A 66 -7.49 12.04 -18.49
C SER A 66 -7.52 13.27 -17.57
N ASN A 67 -7.31 14.46 -18.12
CA ASN A 67 -7.55 15.70 -17.39
C ASN A 67 -9.05 15.97 -17.26
N THR A 68 -9.48 16.38 -16.07
CA THR A 68 -10.85 16.87 -15.84
C THR A 68 -11.01 18.31 -16.29
N ILE A 69 -9.94 19.12 -16.19
CA ILE A 69 -9.93 20.52 -16.62
C ILE A 69 -9.13 20.62 -17.93
N PRO A 70 -9.72 21.10 -19.04
CA PRO A 70 -8.99 21.26 -20.30
C PRO A 70 -7.82 22.23 -20.14
N MET A 71 -6.69 21.90 -20.74
CA MET A 71 -5.59 22.85 -20.89
C MET A 71 -5.95 23.88 -21.95
N ILE A 72 -5.50 25.12 -21.77
CA ILE A 72 -5.60 26.16 -22.78
C ILE A 72 -4.18 26.37 -23.30
N ASP A 73 -3.97 26.12 -24.59
CA ASP A 73 -2.68 26.38 -25.25
C ASP A 73 -2.48 27.89 -25.49
N ASP A 74 -1.27 28.27 -25.90
CA ASP A 74 -0.91 29.68 -26.15
C ASP A 74 -1.77 30.33 -27.25
N SER A 75 -2.48 29.54 -28.06
CA SER A 75 -3.44 30.00 -29.07
C SER A 75 -4.87 30.14 -28.55
N GLY A 76 -5.10 29.90 -27.26
CA GLY A 76 -6.41 29.94 -26.63
C GLY A 76 -7.28 28.69 -26.90
N LYS A 77 -6.73 27.64 -27.52
CA LYS A 77 -7.48 26.42 -27.82
C LYS A 77 -7.46 25.45 -26.64
N ARG A 78 -8.61 24.81 -26.41
CA ARG A 78 -8.75 23.75 -25.42
C ARG A 78 -8.08 22.46 -25.89
N ARG A 79 -7.32 21.84 -24.99
CA ARG A 79 -6.59 20.58 -25.21
C ARG A 79 -6.87 19.62 -24.07
N ASP A 80 -7.29 18.42 -24.43
CA ASP A 80 -7.39 17.29 -23.53
C ASP A 80 -6.26 16.31 -23.80
N PHE A 81 -5.84 15.58 -22.77
CA PHE A 81 -4.85 14.54 -22.86
C PHE A 81 -5.33 13.29 -22.14
N THR A 82 -4.88 12.15 -22.66
CA THR A 82 -5.08 10.85 -22.05
C THR A 82 -3.74 10.16 -21.93
N PHE A 83 -3.50 9.49 -20.83
CA PHE A 83 -2.28 8.72 -20.60
C PHE A 83 -2.58 7.47 -19.80
N GLU A 84 -1.69 6.49 -19.88
CA GLU A 84 -1.81 5.23 -19.16
C GLU A 84 -0.77 5.16 -18.05
N VAL A 85 -1.21 4.66 -16.89
CA VAL A 85 -0.37 4.42 -15.73
C VAL A 85 -0.42 2.95 -15.41
N THR A 86 0.74 2.29 -15.43
CA THR A 86 0.88 0.91 -14.96
C THR A 86 1.35 0.93 -13.53
N ILE A 87 0.65 0.23 -12.64
CA ILE A 87 1.06 0.09 -11.26
C ILE A 87 1.22 -1.39 -10.91
N ASP A 88 2.45 -1.75 -10.52
CA ASP A 88 2.78 -3.07 -9.98
C ASP A 88 2.58 -3.09 -8.46
N MET A 89 1.65 -3.93 -8.01
CA MET A 89 1.28 -4.08 -6.60
C MET A 89 2.01 -5.21 -5.89
N GLU A 90 2.63 -6.15 -6.61
CA GLU A 90 3.23 -7.32 -5.98
C GLU A 90 4.42 -6.92 -5.10
N ALA A 91 5.14 -5.86 -5.47
CA ALA A 91 6.23 -5.31 -4.66
C ALA A 91 5.81 -4.78 -3.28
N ILE A 92 4.53 -4.48 -3.07
CA ILE A 92 4.03 -3.83 -1.84
C ILE A 92 3.34 -4.84 -0.93
N THR A 93 2.50 -5.73 -1.48
CA THR A 93 1.56 -6.54 -0.68
C THR A 93 2.00 -8.00 -0.47
N PHE A 94 3.17 -8.40 -0.99
CA PHE A 94 3.63 -9.80 -0.96
C PHE A 94 3.75 -10.41 0.45
N ASN A 95 4.02 -9.58 1.46
CA ASN A 95 4.21 -10.02 2.84
C ASN A 95 2.91 -10.20 3.63
N LEU A 96 1.76 -9.80 3.09
CA LEU A 96 0.49 -9.75 3.83
C LEU A 96 0.17 -11.06 4.56
N PRO A 97 0.25 -12.27 3.95
CA PRO A 97 -0.08 -13.51 4.64
C PRO A 97 0.83 -13.80 5.83
N MET A 98 2.12 -13.50 5.67
CA MET A 98 3.13 -13.69 6.71
C MET A 98 2.90 -12.74 7.88
N THR A 99 2.65 -11.45 7.59
CA THR A 99 2.35 -10.43 8.61
C THR A 99 1.09 -10.78 9.38
N LEU A 100 0.02 -11.19 8.70
CA LEU A 100 -1.24 -11.59 9.32
C LEU A 100 -1.08 -12.81 10.23
N ALA A 101 -0.41 -13.85 9.76
CA ALA A 101 -0.14 -15.05 10.54
C ALA A 101 0.64 -14.72 11.82
N LEU A 102 1.66 -13.87 11.70
CA LEU A 102 2.51 -13.47 12.82
C LEU A 102 1.75 -12.62 13.84
N LEU A 103 0.98 -11.63 13.39
CA LEU A 103 0.15 -10.78 14.24
C LEU A 103 -0.85 -11.61 15.05
N ILE A 104 -1.59 -12.50 14.38
CA ILE A 104 -2.59 -13.36 15.03
C ILE A 104 -1.91 -14.31 16.02
N ALA A 105 -0.78 -14.93 15.64
CA ALA A 105 -0.05 -15.83 16.53
C ALA A 105 0.46 -15.11 17.80
N ILE A 106 1.01 -13.90 17.66
CA ILE A 106 1.49 -13.11 18.80
C ILE A 106 0.33 -12.76 19.74
N VAL A 107 -0.79 -12.26 19.20
CA VAL A 107 -1.95 -11.87 20.01
C VAL A 107 -2.62 -13.08 20.66
N ALA A 108 -2.72 -14.21 19.97
CA ALA A 108 -3.30 -15.44 20.52
C ALA A 108 -2.51 -15.96 21.72
N ILE A 109 -1.17 -15.98 21.64
CA ILE A 109 -0.31 -16.55 22.69
C ILE A 109 -0.07 -15.57 23.84
N PHE A 110 0.13 -14.28 23.56
CA PHE A 110 0.57 -13.29 24.55
C PHE A 110 -0.50 -12.26 24.90
N GLY A 111 -1.52 -12.09 24.05
CA GLY A 111 -2.52 -11.03 24.14
C GLY A 111 -3.90 -11.47 24.63
N ALA A 112 -4.11 -12.71 25.08
CA ALA A 112 -5.34 -13.25 25.68
C ALA A 112 -6.63 -12.40 25.48
N LYS A 113 -7.32 -12.62 24.35
CA LYS A 113 -8.59 -11.96 23.92
C LYS A 113 -8.51 -10.48 23.52
N ARG A 114 -7.32 -9.91 23.32
CA ARG A 114 -7.11 -8.52 22.86
C ARG A 114 -7.14 -8.40 21.34
N TRP A 115 -8.25 -8.77 20.72
CA TRP A 115 -8.43 -8.68 19.27
C TRP A 115 -8.39 -7.24 18.73
N GLU A 116 -8.56 -6.23 19.60
CA GLU A 116 -8.30 -4.83 19.28
C GLU A 116 -6.89 -4.59 18.75
N ILE A 117 -5.87 -5.30 19.26
CA ILE A 117 -4.48 -5.20 18.78
C ILE A 117 -4.37 -5.70 17.34
N VAL A 118 -5.13 -6.74 16.99
CA VAL A 118 -5.21 -7.22 15.61
C VAL A 118 -5.89 -6.16 14.73
N ALA A 119 -7.01 -5.60 15.17
CA ALA A 119 -7.71 -4.55 14.41
C ALA A 119 -6.83 -3.33 14.14
N TYR A 120 -6.11 -2.82 15.16
CA TYR A 120 -5.16 -1.72 14.97
C TYR A 120 -3.97 -2.11 14.08
N GLY A 121 -3.44 -3.33 14.23
CA GLY A 121 -2.37 -3.83 13.36
C GLY A 121 -2.81 -3.90 11.89
N LEU A 122 -4.02 -4.38 11.63
CA LEU A 122 -4.64 -4.37 10.29
C LEU A 122 -4.81 -2.94 9.76
N GLY A 123 -5.23 -2.00 10.60
CA GLY A 123 -5.36 -0.59 10.23
C GLY A 123 -4.02 0.04 9.85
N LEU A 124 -2.97 -0.19 10.64
CA LEU A 124 -1.62 0.28 10.36
C LEU A 124 -1.08 -0.32 9.06
N LEU A 125 -1.35 -1.61 8.84
CA LEU A 125 -0.96 -2.31 7.63
C LEU A 125 -1.67 -1.75 6.38
N LEU A 126 -2.98 -1.54 6.48
CA LEU A 126 -3.76 -0.89 5.41
C LEU A 126 -3.23 0.51 5.10
N MET A 127 -2.91 1.32 6.12
CA MET A 127 -2.33 2.64 5.92
C MET A 127 -0.96 2.57 5.23
N LEU A 128 -0.09 1.66 5.65
CA LEU A 128 1.22 1.46 5.03
C LEU A 128 1.08 1.14 3.54
N HIS A 129 0.17 0.22 3.19
CA HIS A 129 -0.10 -0.12 1.79
C HIS A 129 -0.64 1.08 1.02
N LEU A 130 -1.65 1.80 1.53
CA LEU A 130 -2.22 2.95 0.85
C LEU A 130 -1.20 4.06 0.61
N ILE A 131 -0.37 4.38 1.60
CA ILE A 131 0.69 5.39 1.47
C ILE A 131 1.74 4.93 0.45
N SER A 132 2.17 3.68 0.51
CA SER A 132 3.16 3.13 -0.42
C SER A 132 2.66 3.17 -1.87
N ILE A 133 1.40 2.80 -2.08
CA ILE A 133 0.74 2.84 -3.38
C ILE A 133 0.60 4.29 -3.86
N ALA A 134 0.17 5.20 -2.99
CA ALA A 134 0.04 6.61 -3.34
C ALA A 134 1.38 7.20 -3.81
N LEU A 135 2.47 6.93 -3.09
CA LEU A 135 3.81 7.36 -3.50
C LEU A 135 4.27 6.69 -4.80
N PHE A 136 3.92 5.42 -5.01
CA PHE A 136 4.19 4.74 -6.28
C PHE A 136 3.50 5.48 -7.42
N ILE A 137 2.20 5.73 -7.31
CA ILE A 137 1.41 6.44 -8.32
C ILE A 137 2.03 7.82 -8.56
N LEU A 138 2.31 8.59 -7.51
CA LEU A 138 2.88 9.95 -7.65
C LEU A 138 4.25 9.94 -8.34
N CYS A 139 5.15 9.03 -7.97
CA CYS A 139 6.44 8.87 -8.66
C CYS A 139 6.24 8.43 -10.11
N THR A 140 5.31 7.52 -10.41
CA THR A 140 5.02 7.13 -11.80
C THR A 140 4.48 8.31 -12.61
N LEU A 141 3.59 9.11 -12.03
CA LEU A 141 3.08 10.34 -12.67
C LEU A 141 4.21 11.32 -12.98
N THR A 142 5.15 11.55 -12.05
CA THR A 142 6.29 12.44 -12.31
C THR A 142 7.17 11.91 -13.42
N GLN A 143 7.46 10.61 -13.47
CA GLN A 143 8.27 10.02 -14.53
C GLN A 143 7.59 10.09 -15.89
N ILE A 144 6.28 9.80 -15.99
CA ILE A 144 5.54 9.94 -17.25
C ILE A 144 5.52 11.42 -17.68
N SER A 145 5.38 12.35 -16.75
CA SER A 145 5.35 13.79 -17.07
C SER A 145 6.63 14.28 -17.74
N LYS A 146 7.81 13.72 -17.37
CA LYS A 146 9.08 14.06 -18.02
C LYS A 146 9.11 13.69 -19.50
N ALA A 147 8.38 12.64 -19.89
CA ALA A 147 8.28 12.18 -21.26
C ALA A 147 7.11 12.81 -22.03
N ASN A 148 6.19 13.50 -21.35
CA ASN A 148 4.99 14.08 -21.94
C ASN A 148 4.85 15.57 -21.55
N PRO A 149 5.18 16.52 -22.45
CA PRO A 149 5.20 17.95 -22.13
C PRO A 149 3.84 18.51 -21.73
N TYR A 150 2.74 17.95 -22.27
CA TYR A 150 1.39 18.33 -21.88
C TYR A 150 1.07 17.92 -20.44
N LEU A 151 1.45 16.69 -20.06
CA LEU A 151 1.29 16.22 -18.69
C LEU A 151 2.19 16.99 -17.72
N ALA A 152 3.44 17.30 -18.11
CA ALA A 152 4.34 18.14 -17.31
C ALA A 152 3.74 19.52 -17.04
N PHE A 153 3.21 20.18 -18.06
CA PHE A 153 2.55 21.47 -17.91
C PHE A 153 1.33 21.38 -16.98
N TYR A 154 0.49 20.36 -17.15
CA TYR A 154 -0.70 20.17 -16.33
C TYR A 154 -0.38 19.91 -14.87
N LEU A 155 0.49 18.93 -14.60
CA LEU A 155 0.89 18.55 -13.24
C LEU A 155 1.78 19.60 -12.57
N GLY A 156 2.48 20.43 -13.34
CA GLY A 156 3.30 21.54 -12.83
C GLY A 156 2.52 22.53 -11.95
N ARG A 157 1.20 22.63 -12.14
CA ARG A 157 0.30 23.43 -11.29
C ARG A 157 0.21 22.93 -9.85
N HIS A 158 0.45 21.64 -9.63
CA HIS A 158 0.27 20.99 -8.34
C HIS A 158 1.60 20.74 -7.60
N TYR A 159 2.73 21.19 -8.15
CA TYR A 159 4.10 20.99 -7.64
C TYR A 159 4.42 19.54 -7.19
N LEU A 160 5.14 18.81 -8.03
CA LEU A 160 5.61 17.45 -7.70
C LEU A 160 7.11 17.44 -7.48
N ALA A 161 7.56 17.26 -6.23
CA ALA A 161 8.97 17.10 -5.90
C ALA A 161 9.48 15.70 -6.30
N ASP A 162 9.68 15.48 -7.61
CA ASP A 162 10.00 14.19 -8.22
C ASP A 162 11.11 13.41 -7.50
N GLY A 163 12.28 14.03 -7.30
CA GLY A 163 13.40 13.36 -6.63
C GLY A 163 13.08 12.90 -5.22
N PHE A 164 12.29 13.68 -4.47
CA PHE A 164 11.85 13.32 -3.12
C PHE A 164 10.79 12.21 -3.15
N LEU A 165 9.78 12.33 -4.01
CA LEU A 165 8.68 11.36 -4.11
C LEU A 165 9.19 9.97 -4.51
N CYS A 166 10.07 9.89 -5.51
CA CYS A 166 10.62 8.62 -5.95
C CYS A 166 11.57 8.02 -4.91
N ALA A 167 12.42 8.84 -4.26
CA ALA A 167 13.27 8.36 -3.16
C ALA A 167 12.44 7.85 -1.97
N LEU A 168 11.37 8.56 -1.60
CA LEU A 168 10.48 8.15 -0.52
C LEU A 168 9.70 6.89 -0.86
N LYS A 169 9.24 6.75 -2.12
CA LYS A 169 8.64 5.51 -2.65
C LYS A 169 9.62 4.34 -2.51
N ASP A 170 10.85 4.50 -3.00
CA ASP A 170 11.86 3.44 -2.91
C ASP A 170 12.19 3.08 -1.46
N PHE A 171 12.24 4.08 -0.57
CA PHE A 171 12.41 3.85 0.86
C PHE A 171 11.26 3.02 1.44
N LEU A 172 10.00 3.42 1.23
CA LEU A 172 8.86 2.69 1.78
C LEU A 172 8.74 1.28 1.21
N ILE A 173 8.89 1.10 -0.10
CA ILE A 173 8.71 -0.21 -0.72
C ILE A 173 9.86 -1.15 -0.35
N ASN A 174 11.11 -0.69 -0.45
CA ASN A 174 12.25 -1.57 -0.23
C ASN A 174 12.59 -1.78 1.25
N TYR A 175 12.22 -0.85 2.14
CA TYR A 175 12.55 -0.94 3.55
C TYR A 175 11.33 -1.02 4.47
N ALA A 176 10.23 -0.30 4.25
CA ALA A 176 9.09 -0.39 5.15
C ALA A 176 8.22 -1.63 4.86
N ALA A 177 7.78 -1.83 3.62
CA ALA A 177 6.91 -2.94 3.22
C ALA A 177 7.61 -4.31 3.35
N ARG A 178 8.91 -4.38 3.06
CA ARG A 178 9.67 -5.64 3.24
C ARG A 178 9.85 -6.04 4.71
N PHE A 179 9.88 -5.06 5.63
CA PHE A 179 10.03 -5.29 7.06
C PHE A 179 8.68 -5.25 7.82
N GLU A 180 7.57 -5.15 7.10
CA GLU A 180 6.21 -5.10 7.65
C GLU A 180 5.92 -6.20 8.69
N PRO A 181 6.27 -7.49 8.47
CA PRO A 181 6.07 -8.53 9.48
C PRO A 181 6.76 -8.20 10.81
N PHE A 182 7.99 -7.65 10.74
CA PHE A 182 8.76 -7.27 11.92
C PHE A 182 8.15 -6.05 12.62
N LEU A 183 7.77 -5.02 11.87
CA LEU A 183 7.16 -3.80 12.42
C LEU A 183 5.86 -4.10 13.16
N ILE A 184 5.00 -4.94 12.56
CA ILE A 184 3.74 -5.36 13.17
C ILE A 184 3.97 -6.27 14.39
N ALA A 185 4.95 -7.17 14.34
CA ALA A 185 5.33 -7.98 15.49
C ALA A 185 5.82 -7.12 16.67
N LEU A 186 6.66 -6.12 16.40
CA LEU A 186 7.14 -5.18 17.40
C LEU A 186 6.00 -4.36 17.99
N TYR A 187 5.10 -3.85 17.15
CA TYR A 187 3.88 -3.16 17.57
C TYR A 187 3.05 -4.03 18.52
N ALA A 188 2.72 -5.25 18.11
CA ALA A 188 1.89 -6.16 18.90
C ALA A 188 2.56 -6.48 20.25
N TRP A 189 3.87 -6.72 20.25
CA TRP A 189 4.64 -6.97 21.46
C TRP A 189 4.60 -5.79 22.45
N VAL A 190 4.85 -4.57 21.96
CA VAL A 190 4.83 -3.34 22.77
C VAL A 190 3.43 -3.08 23.32
N ALA A 191 2.39 -3.24 22.49
CA ALA A 191 1.00 -3.05 22.89
C ALA A 191 0.60 -4.01 24.03
N ILE A 192 0.95 -5.29 23.89
CA ILE A 192 0.71 -6.32 24.92
C ILE A 192 1.43 -5.96 26.23
N ARG A 193 2.71 -5.58 26.17
CA ARG A 193 3.50 -5.24 27.37
C ARG A 193 2.97 -4.01 28.10
N ARG A 194 2.58 -2.95 27.37
CA ARG A 194 2.00 -1.74 27.98
C ARG A 194 0.73 -2.09 28.76
N HIS A 195 -0.13 -2.93 28.19
CA HIS A 195 -1.35 -3.36 28.87
C HIS A 195 -1.12 -4.27 30.07
N GLN A 196 -0.09 -5.11 30.05
CA GLN A 196 0.27 -5.92 31.21
C GLN A 196 0.77 -5.05 32.37
N ARG A 197 1.52 -3.98 32.07
CA ARG A 197 2.01 -3.01 33.07
C ARG A 197 0.93 -2.11 33.66
N SER A 198 -0.14 -1.81 32.92
CA SER A 198 -1.24 -0.97 33.44
C SER A 198 -2.21 -1.72 34.37
N ARG A 199 -2.01 -3.03 34.58
CA ARG A 199 -2.89 -3.91 35.38
C ARG A 199 -2.20 -4.55 36.59
N GLY A 200 -0.88 -4.43 36.71
CA GLY A 200 -0.09 -4.87 37.86
C GLY A 200 0.38 -3.67 38.64
#